data_AF-A0A2S4KRA3-F1
#
_entry.id   AF-A0A2S4KRA3-F1
#
_cell.length_a   1.000
_cell.length_b   1.000
_cell.length_c   1.000
_cell.angle_alpha   90.00
_cell.angle_beta   90.00
_cell.angle_gamma   90.00
#
_symmetry.space_group_name_H-M   'P 1'
#
loop_
_entity.id
_entity.type
_entity.pdbx_description
1 polymer ?
#
loop_
_entity_poly.entity_id
_entity_poly.type
_entity_poly.pdbx_seq_one_letter_code
_entity_poly.pdbx_strand_id
1 'polypeptide(L)'
;PPTVRSAKQRRLWPACHWRRRAHPQALSPASRLGARTRCRFTMSFKGFQKSLTRAPQQIKAKFKIGEHTKDAIYIDAERRFQELETETKKLHDESKKYFEAVNGMLSHQIEFSKAMTEIYKPISGRVSDPDSARPEGNPEGIRACEEYEAIVKELQETLAPELDMIDTRVIRPANELLDVIKVIRKTAVKREHKRLDYDRHRATLKKLQDKKERTAKDEKAMWKAEGDVEQATQDFDYFNDLLKDELPKLFTLEREFIQPLFQSFYYMQLNIFYTLHERMQRCDIGYFDLTREIEEAFHESRGDIQEQAEGLSICRFKTTGRPRPLRYGARPALEGGKQQGLLTAGPGATNSKASNYSRHSMDSSEQNPPPPYSPGNKPSSPGLSAIAAAKAKPPPPKPKPSRLLGAPTVETATALYDYSAQAEGDLSFRTGDVIEIVQRTKNDNEWWTGRLQGKEGQFPGNYVQVN
;
A
#
# COMPACT_ATOMS: atom_id res chain seq x y z
N PRO A 1 -3.17 26.82 50.26
CA PRO A 1 -2.64 25.61 50.96
C PRO A 1 -3.74 24.54 51.10
N PRO A 2 -3.48 23.27 50.76
CA PRO A 2 -2.33 22.51 51.26
C PRO A 2 -1.30 22.10 50.19
N THR A 3 -0.23 21.47 50.67
CA THR A 3 1.01 21.12 49.94
C THR A 3 0.91 19.83 49.13
N VAL A 4 1.22 19.90 47.83
CA VAL A 4 1.58 18.71 47.04
C VAL A 4 3.04 18.33 47.33
N ARG A 5 3.28 17.14 47.90
CA ARG A 5 4.63 16.63 48.10
C ARG A 5 5.22 16.15 46.77
N SER A 6 6.32 16.78 46.36
CA SER A 6 7.18 16.31 45.28
C SER A 6 7.75 14.92 45.62
N ALA A 7 7.38 13.91 44.82
CA ALA A 7 7.96 12.57 44.88
C ALA A 7 8.80 12.33 43.62
N LYS A 8 10.04 12.86 43.61
CA LYS A 8 11.07 12.46 42.63
C LYS A 8 11.40 10.98 42.80
N GLN A 9 10.71 10.09 42.08
CA GLN A 9 11.04 8.67 42.05
C GLN A 9 11.75 8.34 40.73
N ARG A 10 13.07 8.56 40.71
CA ARG A 10 13.96 8.00 39.67
C ARG A 10 13.89 6.47 39.74
N ARG A 11 13.04 5.86 38.92
CA ARG A 11 13.07 4.41 38.70
C ARG A 11 14.17 4.10 37.67
N LEU A 12 15.39 3.94 38.17
CA LEU A 12 16.44 3.23 37.46
C LEU A 12 15.94 1.80 37.17
N TRP A 13 15.53 1.53 35.93
CA TRP A 13 15.30 0.16 35.49
C TRP A 13 16.62 -0.51 35.15
N PRO A 14 16.76 -1.82 35.43
CA PRO A 14 18.04 -2.50 35.32
C PRO A 14 18.48 -2.61 33.86
N ALA A 15 19.70 -2.18 33.57
CA ALA A 15 20.32 -2.44 32.29
C ALA A 15 20.41 -3.96 32.06
N CYS A 16 19.69 -4.46 31.05
CA CYS A 16 19.86 -5.84 30.54
C CYS A 16 21.24 -6.00 29.88
N HIS A 17 22.26 -6.10 30.73
CA HIS A 17 23.61 -6.46 30.34
C HIS A 17 23.64 -7.91 29.86
N TRP A 18 23.61 -8.10 28.54
CA TRP A 18 24.21 -9.28 27.90
C TRP A 18 25.74 -9.24 28.08
N ARG A 19 26.19 -9.50 29.31
CA ARG A 19 27.59 -9.44 29.71
C ARG A 19 28.29 -10.72 29.23
N ARG A 20 29.01 -10.62 28.10
CA ARG A 20 30.00 -11.65 27.73
C ARG A 20 30.96 -11.86 28.91
N ARG A 21 31.00 -13.07 29.48
CA ARG A 21 32.12 -13.50 30.33
C ARG A 21 33.29 -13.90 29.43
N ALA A 22 34.33 -13.08 29.42
CA ALA A 22 35.67 -13.51 28.99
C ALA A 22 36.72 -12.54 29.54
N HIS A 23 37.62 -13.02 30.40
CA HIS A 23 38.96 -12.49 30.70
C HIS A 23 39.59 -13.37 31.81
N PRO A 24 40.92 -13.42 31.95
CA PRO A 24 41.93 -13.40 30.89
C PRO A 24 43.04 -14.46 31.10
N GLN A 25 43.76 -14.84 30.05
CA GLN A 25 45.23 -14.90 30.02
C GLN A 25 45.75 -15.25 28.62
N ALA A 26 46.97 -14.82 28.31
CA ALA A 26 47.56 -14.88 26.98
C ALA A 26 48.48 -16.09 26.81
N LEU A 27 48.65 -16.55 25.56
CA LEU A 27 49.91 -17.07 25.00
C LEU A 27 49.79 -17.14 23.46
N SER A 28 50.95 -17.20 22.78
CA SER A 28 51.11 -16.78 21.37
C SER A 28 51.04 -17.96 20.36
N PRO A 29 51.41 -17.87 19.05
CA PRO A 29 50.50 -18.30 17.99
C PRO A 29 50.96 -19.56 17.22
N ALA A 30 50.04 -20.51 16.99
CA ALA A 30 50.29 -21.63 16.08
C ALA A 30 49.02 -22.16 15.39
N SER A 31 49.08 -22.19 14.06
CA SER A 31 48.43 -23.15 13.15
C SER A 31 47.05 -23.75 13.51
N ARG A 32 46.01 -23.32 12.79
CA ARG A 32 44.94 -24.22 12.32
C ARG A 32 44.24 -23.71 11.05
N LEU A 33 43.92 -24.63 10.14
CA LEU A 33 43.40 -24.33 8.81
C LEU A 33 41.98 -23.72 8.89
N GLY A 34 41.83 -22.47 8.43
CA GLY A 34 40.53 -21.83 8.23
C GLY A 34 39.86 -22.32 6.94
N ALA A 35 39.11 -23.42 7.02
CA ALA A 35 38.26 -23.88 5.93
C ALA A 35 37.12 -22.88 5.66
N ARG A 36 37.33 -21.91 4.77
CA ARG A 36 36.27 -21.05 4.23
C ARG A 36 35.33 -21.88 3.36
N THR A 37 34.27 -22.42 3.94
CA THR A 37 33.17 -23.06 3.21
C THR A 37 32.36 -22.02 2.45
N ARG A 38 32.93 -21.58 1.32
CA ARG A 38 32.30 -20.64 0.39
C ARG A 38 31.21 -21.42 -0.36
N CYS A 39 29.96 -21.31 0.09
CA CYS A 39 28.79 -21.88 -0.61
C CYS A 39 28.59 -21.21 -1.99
N ARG A 40 29.38 -21.65 -2.98
CA ARG A 40 29.13 -21.38 -4.39
C ARG A 40 27.86 -22.12 -4.78
N PHE A 41 26.74 -21.40 -4.86
CA PHE A 41 25.56 -21.86 -5.57
C PHE A 41 25.88 -21.93 -7.06
N THR A 42 26.35 -23.10 -7.53
CA THR A 42 26.18 -23.45 -8.93
C THR A 42 24.73 -23.88 -9.11
N MET A 43 23.96 -23.15 -9.92
CA MET A 43 22.72 -23.72 -10.47
C MET A 43 23.13 -24.84 -11.43
N SER A 44 23.26 -26.05 -10.89
CA SER A 44 23.60 -27.23 -11.66
C SER A 44 22.53 -27.45 -12.74
N PHE A 45 22.97 -27.78 -13.94
CA PHE A 45 22.09 -28.19 -15.05
C PHE A 45 21.12 -29.32 -14.65
N LYS A 46 21.55 -30.21 -13.74
CA LYS A 46 20.70 -31.24 -13.10
C LYS A 46 19.54 -30.66 -12.29
N GLY A 47 19.70 -29.50 -11.67
CA GLY A 47 18.63 -28.79 -10.95
C GLY A 47 17.57 -28.23 -11.89
N PHE A 48 17.98 -27.64 -13.01
CA PHE A 48 17.07 -27.16 -14.06
C PHE A 48 16.30 -28.33 -14.71
N GLN A 49 17.00 -29.42 -15.05
CA GLN A 49 16.39 -30.66 -15.56
C GLN A 49 15.40 -31.29 -14.55
N LYS A 50 15.72 -31.27 -13.25
CA LYS A 50 14.78 -31.70 -12.19
C LYS A 50 13.58 -30.74 -12.06
N SER A 51 13.74 -29.44 -12.29
CA SER A 51 12.63 -28.47 -12.30
C SER A 51 11.65 -28.74 -13.47
N LEU A 52 12.18 -28.89 -14.70
CA LEU A 52 11.40 -29.24 -15.89
C LEU A 52 10.63 -30.57 -15.74
N THR A 53 11.23 -31.57 -15.08
CA THR A 53 10.57 -32.86 -14.83
C THR A 53 9.63 -32.89 -13.62
N ARG A 54 9.49 -31.77 -12.89
CA ARG A 54 8.50 -31.58 -11.80
C ARG A 54 7.32 -30.70 -12.22
N ALA A 55 7.49 -29.80 -13.19
CA ALA A 55 6.44 -28.89 -13.64
C ALA A 55 5.10 -29.59 -14.02
N PRO A 56 5.07 -30.75 -14.72
CA PRO A 56 3.82 -31.46 -15.00
C PRO A 56 3.12 -31.97 -13.74
N GLN A 57 3.89 -32.32 -12.70
CA GLN A 57 3.36 -32.82 -11.43
C GLN A 57 2.87 -31.67 -10.54
N GLN A 58 3.53 -30.51 -10.58
CA GLN A 58 3.06 -29.27 -9.92
C GLN A 58 1.72 -28.79 -10.50
N ILE A 59 1.55 -28.86 -11.82
CA ILE A 59 0.27 -28.54 -12.48
C ILE A 59 -0.80 -29.53 -12.01
N LYS A 60 -0.53 -30.83 -12.05
CA LYS A 60 -1.48 -31.86 -11.56
C LYS A 60 -1.86 -31.69 -10.10
N ALA A 61 -0.91 -31.35 -9.23
CA ALA A 61 -1.16 -31.05 -7.82
C ALA A 61 -2.09 -29.86 -7.63
N LYS A 62 -1.89 -28.77 -8.39
CA LYS A 62 -2.80 -27.60 -8.38
C LYS A 62 -4.23 -27.94 -8.84
N PHE A 63 -4.38 -28.89 -9.77
CA PHE A 63 -5.69 -29.37 -10.24
C PHE A 63 -6.26 -30.56 -9.43
N LYS A 64 -5.60 -31.01 -8.34
CA LYS A 64 -5.96 -32.21 -7.55
C LYS A 64 -6.05 -33.52 -8.38
N ILE A 65 -5.29 -33.62 -9.47
CA ILE A 65 -5.30 -34.79 -10.38
C ILE A 65 -4.17 -35.76 -10.01
N GLY A 66 -4.44 -36.66 -9.06
CA GLY A 66 -3.54 -37.77 -8.71
C GLY A 66 -3.62 -38.18 -7.23
N GLU A 67 -2.89 -39.25 -6.88
CA GLU A 67 -2.57 -39.52 -5.47
C GLU A 67 -1.66 -38.41 -4.94
N HIS A 68 -2.06 -37.76 -3.85
CA HIS A 68 -1.28 -36.74 -3.17
C HIS A 68 -1.09 -37.11 -1.71
N THR A 69 0.17 -37.13 -1.29
CA THR A 69 0.55 -37.38 0.10
C THR A 69 0.08 -36.22 0.98
N LYS A 70 -1.01 -36.44 1.75
CA LYS A 70 -1.57 -35.47 2.70
C LYS A 70 -1.04 -35.75 4.10
N ASP A 71 -0.40 -34.76 4.70
CA ASP A 71 0.16 -34.83 6.06
C ASP A 71 -0.50 -33.73 6.90
N ALA A 72 -1.52 -34.10 7.67
CA ALA A 72 -2.35 -33.13 8.40
C ALA A 72 -1.56 -32.34 9.45
N ILE A 73 -0.59 -32.99 10.11
CA ILE A 73 0.29 -32.37 11.12
C ILE A 73 1.18 -31.33 10.45
N TYR A 74 1.82 -31.69 9.33
CA TYR A 74 2.62 -30.73 8.57
C TYR A 74 1.78 -29.58 8.01
N ILE A 75 0.55 -29.84 7.54
CA ILE A 75 -0.33 -28.80 6.98
C ILE A 75 -0.69 -27.75 8.04
N ASP A 76 -0.97 -28.15 9.28
CA ASP A 76 -1.20 -27.20 10.38
C ASP A 76 0.07 -26.40 10.73
N ALA A 77 1.22 -27.08 10.86
CA ALA A 77 2.50 -26.43 11.14
C ALA A 77 2.91 -25.44 10.03
N GLU A 78 2.68 -25.78 8.77
CA GLU A 78 2.93 -24.92 7.61
C GLU A 78 2.01 -23.69 7.60
N ARG A 79 0.73 -23.84 7.93
CA ARG A 79 -0.20 -22.70 8.11
C ARG A 79 0.32 -21.74 9.19
N ARG A 80 0.61 -22.27 10.38
CA ARG A 80 1.14 -21.47 11.50
C ARG A 80 2.47 -20.79 11.16
N PHE A 81 3.31 -21.44 10.35
CA PHE A 81 4.56 -20.85 9.86
C PHE A 81 4.33 -19.73 8.82
N GLN A 82 3.28 -19.81 7.99
CA GLN A 82 2.90 -18.73 7.07
C GLN A 82 2.29 -17.53 7.80
N GLU A 83 1.45 -17.78 8.83
CA GLU A 83 0.93 -16.75 9.73
C GLU A 83 2.09 -16.03 10.44
N LEU A 84 3.04 -16.78 11.01
CA LEU A 84 4.24 -16.25 11.63
C LEU A 84 5.10 -15.39 10.68
N GLU A 85 5.36 -15.86 9.46
CA GLU A 85 6.12 -15.09 8.46
C GLU A 85 5.42 -13.76 8.12
N THR A 86 4.09 -13.79 8.01
CA THR A 86 3.27 -12.60 7.71
C THR A 86 3.31 -11.59 8.84
N GLU A 87 3.02 -12.01 10.08
CA GLU A 87 2.96 -11.10 11.22
C GLU A 87 4.35 -10.61 11.65
N THR A 88 5.41 -11.43 11.54
CA THR A 88 6.79 -10.96 11.78
C THR A 88 7.18 -9.88 10.77
N LYS A 89 6.82 -10.06 9.49
CA LYS A 89 7.11 -9.07 8.45
C LYS A 89 6.34 -7.78 8.70
N LYS A 90 5.06 -7.88 9.06
CA LYS A 90 4.20 -6.74 9.39
C LYS A 90 4.71 -5.97 10.62
N LEU A 91 5.18 -6.67 11.65
CA LEU A 91 5.84 -6.06 12.81
C LEU A 91 7.07 -5.25 12.39
N HIS A 92 7.95 -5.83 11.56
CA HIS A 92 9.12 -5.12 11.02
C HIS A 92 8.72 -3.88 10.19
N ASP A 93 7.82 -4.05 9.22
CA ASP A 93 7.46 -3.02 8.26
C ASP A 93 6.71 -1.84 8.92
N GLU A 94 5.77 -2.11 9.84
CA GLU A 94 5.06 -1.06 10.58
C GLU A 94 5.96 -0.38 11.64
N SER A 95 6.87 -1.11 12.30
CA SER A 95 7.85 -0.50 13.23
C SER A 95 8.79 0.46 12.50
N LYS A 96 9.24 0.07 11.31
CA LYS A 96 10.07 0.90 10.44
C LYS A 96 9.31 2.13 9.95
N LYS A 97 8.07 1.95 9.48
CA LYS A 97 7.19 3.05 9.04
C LYS A 97 6.90 4.05 10.17
N TYR A 98 6.75 3.58 11.41
CA TYR A 98 6.63 4.47 12.59
C TYR A 98 7.91 5.30 12.80
N PHE A 99 9.09 4.68 12.77
CA PHE A 99 10.37 5.38 12.87
C PHE A 99 10.58 6.43 11.76
N GLU A 100 10.23 6.09 10.52
CA GLU A 100 10.31 7.00 9.37
C GLU A 100 9.30 8.14 9.48
N ALA A 101 8.06 7.87 9.95
CA ALA A 101 7.02 8.87 10.11
C ALA A 101 7.33 9.91 11.20
N VAL A 102 7.90 9.50 12.35
CA VAL A 102 8.29 10.46 13.41
C VAL A 102 9.41 11.39 12.92
N ASN A 103 10.43 10.85 12.25
CA ASN A 103 11.50 11.67 11.65
C ASN A 103 10.98 12.59 10.54
N GLY A 104 10.09 12.08 9.67
CA GLY A 104 9.47 12.83 8.59
C GLY A 104 8.62 13.99 9.10
N MET A 105 7.78 13.76 10.12
CA MET A 105 6.96 14.78 10.77
C MET A 105 7.79 15.99 11.24
N LEU A 106 8.88 15.76 11.98
CA LEU A 106 9.75 16.82 12.49
C LEU A 106 10.50 17.53 11.36
N SER A 107 10.95 16.78 10.35
CA SER A 107 11.63 17.34 9.17
C SER A 107 10.69 18.27 8.37
N HIS A 108 9.45 17.85 8.14
CA HIS A 108 8.45 18.66 7.43
C HIS A 108 8.00 19.89 8.23
N GLN A 109 7.97 19.84 9.57
CA GLN A 109 7.74 21.02 10.40
C GLN A 109 8.86 22.07 10.23
N ILE A 110 10.12 21.63 10.15
CA ILE A 110 11.28 22.50 9.85
C ILE A 110 11.18 23.09 8.43
N GLU A 111 10.84 22.27 7.43
CA GLU A 111 10.66 22.73 6.04
C GLU A 111 9.51 23.73 5.89
N PHE A 112 8.39 23.50 6.58
CA PHE A 112 7.25 24.41 6.63
C PHE A 112 7.64 25.77 7.21
N SER A 113 8.41 25.78 8.33
CA SER A 113 8.88 27.03 8.92
C SER A 113 9.75 27.83 7.96
N LYS A 114 10.69 27.17 7.27
CA LYS A 114 11.54 27.81 6.26
C LYS A 114 10.74 28.38 5.10
N ALA A 115 9.75 27.64 4.59
CA ALA A 115 8.88 28.13 3.53
C ALA A 115 8.10 29.38 3.97
N MET A 116 7.64 29.43 5.23
CA MET A 116 6.99 30.61 5.79
C MET A 116 7.96 31.79 5.96
N THR A 117 9.20 31.54 6.41
CA THR A 117 10.26 32.56 6.46
C THR A 117 10.55 33.16 5.08
N GLU A 118 10.59 32.36 4.00
CA GLU A 118 10.76 32.89 2.64
C GLU A 118 9.55 33.75 2.18
N ILE A 119 8.33 33.43 2.63
CA ILE A 119 7.12 34.22 2.32
C ILE A 119 7.13 35.58 3.06
N TYR A 120 7.62 35.63 4.30
CA TYR A 120 7.70 36.89 5.07
C TYR A 120 8.87 37.81 4.68
N LYS A 121 9.82 37.34 3.86
CA LYS A 121 10.88 38.21 3.33
C LYS A 121 10.28 39.24 2.36
N PRO A 122 10.69 40.52 2.45
CA PRO A 122 10.19 41.55 1.54
C PRO A 122 10.60 41.25 0.10
N ILE A 123 9.69 41.47 -0.86
CA ILE A 123 9.92 41.30 -2.30
C ILE A 123 10.75 42.49 -2.84
N SER A 124 11.98 42.61 -2.34
CA SER A 124 12.88 43.72 -2.64
C SER A 124 13.31 43.73 -4.12
N GLY A 125 13.30 44.92 -4.75
CA GLY A 125 13.98 45.17 -6.01
C GLY A 125 13.11 45.29 -7.27
N ARG A 126 11.93 45.94 -7.21
CA ARG A 126 11.17 46.32 -8.42
C ARG A 126 10.98 47.83 -8.56
N VAL A 127 11.30 48.34 -9.75
CA VAL A 127 11.07 49.73 -10.19
C VAL A 127 9.57 50.09 -10.31
N SER A 128 8.68 49.13 -10.08
CA SER A 128 7.23 49.29 -10.18
C SER A 128 6.54 49.78 -8.90
N ASP A 129 7.28 49.99 -7.81
CA ASP A 129 6.70 50.32 -6.51
C ASP A 129 7.09 51.72 -6.01
N PRO A 130 6.16 52.70 -5.99
CA PRO A 130 6.46 54.07 -5.55
C PRO A 130 6.70 54.20 -4.04
N ASP A 131 6.35 53.19 -3.22
CA ASP A 131 6.51 53.20 -1.75
C ASP A 131 7.69 52.31 -1.27
N SER A 132 8.64 52.00 -2.17
CA SER A 132 9.87 51.19 -1.96
C SER A 132 10.76 51.56 -0.74
N ALA A 133 10.44 52.63 -0.01
CA ALA A 133 11.11 53.06 1.22
C ALA A 133 10.43 52.55 2.51
N ARG A 134 9.25 51.93 2.42
CA ARG A 134 8.55 51.32 3.56
C ARG A 134 9.11 49.92 3.87
N PRO A 135 9.44 49.59 5.13
CA PRO A 135 9.81 48.23 5.51
C PRO A 135 8.59 47.31 5.51
N GLU A 136 8.24 46.73 4.37
CA GLU A 136 7.07 45.84 4.21
C GLU A 136 7.30 44.38 4.63
N GLY A 137 8.47 44.05 5.16
CA GLY A 137 8.70 42.73 5.76
C GLY A 137 7.95 42.58 7.08
N ASN A 138 7.58 41.35 7.44
CA ASN A 138 7.09 41.02 8.78
C ASN A 138 8.25 40.47 9.64
N PRO A 139 9.04 41.31 10.32
CA PRO A 139 10.21 40.85 11.09
C PRO A 139 9.82 40.00 12.30
N GLU A 140 8.62 40.17 12.84
CA GLU A 140 8.11 39.42 13.99
C GLU A 140 7.69 38.00 13.55
N GLY A 141 7.01 37.88 12.41
CA GLY A 141 6.70 36.59 11.79
C GLY A 141 7.96 35.81 11.36
N ILE A 142 9.00 36.48 10.86
CA ILE A 142 10.29 35.83 10.57
C ILE A 142 10.91 35.26 11.85
N ARG A 143 10.97 36.05 12.94
CA ARG A 143 11.51 35.58 14.23
C ARG A 143 10.70 34.42 14.79
N ALA A 144 9.37 34.47 14.71
CA ALA A 144 8.50 33.38 15.15
C ALA A 144 8.78 32.07 14.38
N CYS A 145 9.05 32.15 13.07
CA CYS A 145 9.44 30.98 12.27
C CYS A 145 10.86 30.48 12.63
N GLU A 146 11.81 31.36 12.93
CA GLU A 146 13.16 31.00 13.38
C GLU A 146 13.14 30.33 14.78
N GLU A 147 12.33 30.85 15.71
CA GLU A 147 12.09 30.29 17.04
C GLU A 147 11.41 28.91 16.96
N TYR A 148 10.36 28.77 16.13
CA TYR A 148 9.72 27.49 15.88
C TYR A 148 10.69 26.46 15.27
N GLU A 149 11.50 26.86 14.27
CA GLU A 149 12.53 25.98 13.69
C GLU A 149 13.54 25.52 14.74
N ALA A 150 13.96 26.39 15.66
CA ALA A 150 14.87 26.04 16.74
C ALA A 150 14.25 25.02 17.72
N ILE A 151 12.99 25.23 18.13
CA ILE A 151 12.26 24.31 19.02
C ILE A 151 12.11 22.92 18.39
N VAL A 152 11.72 22.85 17.10
CA VAL A 152 11.54 21.56 16.40
C VAL A 152 12.88 20.84 16.18
N LYS A 153 13.98 21.57 15.94
CA LYS A 153 15.33 20.96 15.90
C LYS A 153 15.76 20.39 17.24
N GLU A 154 15.59 21.14 18.34
CA GLU A 154 15.94 20.64 19.68
C GLU A 154 15.09 19.40 20.05
N LEU A 155 13.82 19.39 19.63
CA LEU A 155 12.92 18.25 19.76
C LEU A 155 13.42 17.03 18.94
N GLN A 156 13.88 17.24 17.71
CA GLN A 156 14.48 16.20 16.87
C GLN A 156 15.75 15.61 17.50
N GLU A 157 16.64 16.44 18.03
CA GLU A 157 17.85 16.00 18.75
C GLU A 157 17.50 15.26 20.04
N THR A 158 16.47 15.71 20.77
CA THR A 158 15.97 15.06 22.00
C THR A 158 15.39 13.67 21.71
N LEU A 159 14.70 13.49 20.57
CA LEU A 159 14.04 12.24 20.20
C LEU A 159 14.94 11.23 19.47
N ALA A 160 16.04 11.70 18.86
CA ALA A 160 17.01 10.85 18.15
C ALA A 160 17.45 9.59 18.92
N PRO A 161 17.81 9.62 20.23
CA PRO A 161 18.18 8.41 20.97
C PRO A 161 17.03 7.42 21.16
N GLU A 162 15.79 7.87 21.38
CA GLU A 162 14.62 6.97 21.49
C GLU A 162 14.32 6.30 20.14
N LEU A 163 14.54 7.02 19.03
CA LEU A 163 14.38 6.50 17.68
C LEU A 163 15.47 5.48 17.31
N ASP A 164 16.74 5.71 17.67
CA ASP A 164 17.82 4.72 17.51
C ASP A 164 17.59 3.46 18.37
N MET A 165 16.97 3.61 19.54
CA MET A 165 16.53 2.46 20.32
C MET A 165 15.45 1.63 19.60
N ILE A 166 14.53 2.23 18.85
CA ILE A 166 13.55 1.49 18.04
C ILE A 166 14.26 0.69 16.92
N ASP A 167 15.21 1.29 16.21
CA ASP A 167 15.98 0.56 15.18
C ASP A 167 16.78 -0.60 15.79
N THR A 168 17.58 -0.32 16.82
CA THR A 168 18.50 -1.28 17.42
C THR A 168 17.81 -2.36 18.25
N ARG A 169 16.65 -2.08 18.86
CA ARG A 169 15.93 -3.01 19.75
C ARG A 169 14.72 -3.68 19.12
N VAL A 170 14.16 -3.14 18.04
CA VAL A 170 12.95 -3.70 17.40
C VAL A 170 13.19 -4.08 15.95
N ILE A 171 13.62 -3.12 15.11
CA ILE A 171 13.74 -3.34 13.66
C ILE A 171 14.83 -4.37 13.34
N ARG A 172 16.03 -4.23 13.92
CA ARG A 172 17.14 -5.17 13.68
C ARG A 172 16.83 -6.60 14.16
N PRO A 173 16.35 -6.85 15.40
CA PRO A 173 15.97 -8.20 15.81
C PRO A 173 14.83 -8.79 14.98
N ALA A 174 13.83 -7.99 14.57
CA ALA A 174 12.76 -8.46 13.69
C ALA A 174 13.32 -8.88 12.31
N ASN A 175 14.28 -8.13 11.75
CA ASN A 175 14.95 -8.51 10.51
C ASN A 175 15.83 -9.77 10.66
N GLU A 176 16.52 -9.96 11.79
CA GLU A 176 17.25 -11.20 12.10
C GLU A 176 16.30 -12.42 12.14
N LEU A 177 15.13 -12.28 12.77
CA LEU A 177 14.09 -13.32 12.77
C LEU A 177 13.56 -13.59 11.35
N LEU A 178 13.34 -12.56 10.53
CA LEU A 178 12.98 -12.72 9.11
C LEU A 178 14.06 -13.48 8.32
N ASP A 179 15.34 -13.30 8.61
CA ASP A 179 16.41 -14.07 7.96
C ASP A 179 16.42 -15.55 8.37
N VAL A 180 16.08 -15.87 9.63
CA VAL A 180 15.85 -17.25 10.07
C VAL A 180 14.63 -17.85 9.35
N ILE A 181 13.51 -17.13 9.28
CA ILE A 181 12.29 -17.54 8.57
C ILE A 181 12.59 -17.81 7.08
N LYS A 182 13.37 -16.96 6.40
CA LYS A 182 13.82 -17.18 5.01
C LYS A 182 14.62 -18.48 4.83
N VAL A 183 15.37 -18.93 5.84
CA VAL A 183 16.08 -20.22 5.79
C VAL A 183 15.10 -21.40 5.93
N ILE A 184 14.18 -21.32 6.89
CA ILE A 184 13.17 -22.37 7.13
C ILE A 184 12.23 -22.49 5.92
N ARG A 185 11.79 -21.37 5.33
CA ARG A 185 11.01 -21.31 4.08
C ARG A 185 11.71 -22.02 2.92
N LYS A 186 13.03 -21.91 2.79
CA LYS A 186 13.81 -22.67 1.79
C LYS A 186 13.82 -24.17 2.06
N THR A 187 13.75 -24.60 3.32
CA THR A 187 13.65 -26.02 3.71
C THR A 187 12.24 -26.58 3.45
N ALA A 188 11.18 -25.83 3.76
CA ALA A 188 9.80 -26.17 3.38
C ALA A 188 9.65 -26.34 1.85
N VAL A 189 10.23 -25.44 1.05
CA VAL A 189 10.27 -25.56 -0.42
C VAL A 189 11.06 -26.81 -0.88
N LYS A 190 12.12 -27.22 -0.17
CA LYS A 190 12.82 -28.49 -0.46
C LYS A 190 11.92 -29.69 -0.17
N ARG A 191 11.22 -29.73 0.99
CA ARG A 191 10.24 -30.78 1.32
C ARG A 191 9.19 -30.90 0.22
N GLU A 192 8.63 -29.79 -0.23
CA GLU A 192 7.62 -29.78 -1.31
C GLU A 192 8.15 -30.38 -2.62
N HIS A 193 9.39 -30.03 -3.00
CA HIS A 193 10.05 -30.65 -4.16
C HIS A 193 10.29 -32.16 -3.99
N LYS A 194 10.59 -32.63 -2.77
CA LYS A 194 10.77 -34.07 -2.49
C LYS A 194 9.44 -34.81 -2.48
N ARG A 195 8.37 -34.23 -1.94
CA ARG A 195 7.00 -34.79 -2.01
C ARG A 195 6.58 -34.98 -3.47
N LEU A 196 6.83 -33.99 -4.33
CA LEU A 196 6.54 -34.07 -5.76
C LEU A 196 7.38 -35.11 -6.50
N ASP A 197 8.65 -35.29 -6.14
CA ASP A 197 9.49 -36.37 -6.66
C ASP A 197 8.95 -37.74 -6.19
N TYR A 198 8.62 -37.91 -4.90
CA TYR A 198 8.01 -39.12 -4.33
C TYR A 198 6.69 -39.49 -5.02
N ASP A 199 5.72 -38.56 -5.06
CA ASP A 199 4.42 -38.75 -5.72
C ASP A 199 4.62 -39.16 -7.21
N ARG A 200 5.64 -38.60 -7.89
CA ARG A 200 5.98 -38.94 -9.29
C ARG A 200 6.57 -40.35 -9.43
N HIS A 201 7.53 -40.71 -8.58
CA HIS A 201 8.18 -42.03 -8.64
C HIS A 201 7.19 -43.14 -8.26
N ARG A 202 6.39 -42.94 -7.21
CA ARG A 202 5.30 -43.84 -6.80
C ARG A 202 4.26 -44.04 -7.92
N ALA A 203 3.83 -42.96 -8.58
CA ALA A 203 2.94 -43.05 -9.74
C ALA A 203 3.57 -43.72 -10.98
N THR A 204 4.90 -43.78 -11.07
CA THR A 204 5.63 -44.48 -12.13
C THR A 204 5.75 -45.97 -11.83
N LEU A 205 6.08 -46.32 -10.58
CA LEU A 205 6.09 -47.70 -10.08
C LEU A 205 4.71 -48.37 -10.26
N LYS A 206 3.64 -47.72 -9.78
CA LYS A 206 2.27 -48.22 -9.89
C LYS A 206 1.88 -48.58 -11.33
N LYS A 207 2.18 -47.68 -12.29
CA LYS A 207 1.94 -47.91 -13.73
C LYS A 207 2.72 -49.09 -14.32
N LEU A 208 3.88 -49.43 -13.77
CA LEU A 208 4.66 -50.60 -14.20
C LEU A 208 4.13 -51.89 -13.56
N GLN A 209 3.66 -51.81 -12.31
CA GLN A 209 3.02 -52.92 -11.60
C GLN A 209 1.67 -53.31 -12.23
N ASP A 210 0.87 -52.32 -12.64
CA ASP A 210 -0.46 -52.47 -13.27
C ASP A 210 -0.40 -53.06 -14.71
N LYS A 211 0.78 -53.24 -15.31
CA LYS A 211 0.94 -53.90 -16.61
C LYS A 211 0.64 -55.40 -16.52
N LYS A 212 -0.34 -55.86 -17.30
CA LYS A 212 -0.74 -57.27 -17.40
C LYS A 212 0.31 -58.17 -18.08
N GLU A 213 1.00 -57.65 -19.09
CA GLU A 213 2.09 -58.35 -19.77
C GLU A 213 3.43 -57.71 -19.38
N ARG A 214 4.35 -58.53 -18.86
CA ARG A 214 5.66 -58.08 -18.36
C ARG A 214 6.75 -58.67 -19.24
N THR A 215 7.48 -57.79 -19.93
CA THR A 215 8.71 -58.16 -20.64
C THR A 215 9.89 -58.08 -19.66
N ALA A 216 10.97 -58.85 -19.87
CA ALA A 216 12.22 -58.69 -19.08
C ALA A 216 12.79 -57.24 -19.07
N LYS A 217 12.47 -56.45 -20.10
CA LYS A 217 12.76 -55.00 -20.15
C LYS A 217 11.92 -54.17 -19.16
N ASP A 218 10.67 -54.55 -18.94
CA ASP A 218 9.79 -53.94 -17.95
C ASP A 218 10.15 -54.38 -16.52
N GLU A 219 10.61 -55.61 -16.31
CA GLU A 219 11.14 -56.06 -15.00
C GLU A 219 12.37 -55.24 -14.59
N LYS A 220 13.32 -55.03 -15.51
CA LYS A 220 14.48 -54.15 -15.28
C LYS A 220 14.06 -52.68 -15.04
N ALA A 221 12.97 -52.22 -15.65
CA ALA A 221 12.42 -50.89 -15.41
C ALA A 221 11.70 -50.79 -14.06
N MET A 222 11.04 -51.87 -13.62
CA MET A 222 10.37 -51.99 -12.32
C MET A 222 11.39 -51.93 -11.18
N TRP A 223 12.46 -52.74 -11.22
CA TRP A 223 13.52 -52.71 -10.22
C TRP A 223 14.18 -51.33 -10.09
N LYS A 224 14.38 -50.63 -11.21
CA LYS A 224 14.85 -49.25 -11.19
C LYS A 224 13.83 -48.29 -10.57
N ALA A 225 12.54 -48.44 -10.89
CA ALA A 225 11.48 -47.62 -10.32
C ALA A 225 11.30 -47.86 -8.81
N GLU A 226 11.53 -49.08 -8.33
CA GLU A 226 11.55 -49.43 -6.90
C GLU A 226 12.68 -48.69 -6.18
N GLY A 227 13.92 -48.77 -6.67
CA GLY A 227 15.05 -48.02 -6.11
C GLY A 227 14.89 -46.50 -6.18
N ASP A 228 14.31 -45.98 -7.28
CA ASP A 228 13.97 -44.55 -7.41
C ASP A 228 12.88 -44.13 -6.39
N VAL A 229 11.90 -45.00 -6.07
CA VAL A 229 10.88 -44.77 -5.03
C VAL A 229 11.49 -44.83 -3.64
N GLU A 230 12.30 -45.84 -3.34
CA GLU A 230 12.96 -45.99 -2.04
C GLU A 230 13.82 -44.76 -1.71
N GLN A 231 14.67 -44.34 -2.65
CA GLN A 231 15.48 -43.13 -2.48
C GLN A 231 14.64 -41.86 -2.32
N ALA A 232 13.53 -41.73 -3.08
CA ALA A 232 12.62 -40.59 -2.97
C ALA A 232 11.82 -40.59 -1.65
N THR A 233 11.58 -41.77 -1.06
CA THR A 233 10.93 -41.94 0.24
C THR A 233 11.85 -41.44 1.35
N GLN A 234 13.08 -41.98 1.43
CA GLN A 234 14.11 -41.53 2.38
C GLN A 234 14.37 -40.01 2.29
N ASP A 235 14.47 -39.50 1.04
CA ASP A 235 14.64 -38.08 0.75
C ASP A 235 13.45 -37.20 1.22
N PHE A 236 12.22 -37.71 1.16
CA PHE A 236 11.02 -37.00 1.58
C PHE A 236 10.88 -37.02 3.10
N ASP A 237 10.95 -38.20 3.71
CA ASP A 237 10.76 -38.41 5.14
C ASP A 237 11.79 -37.60 5.95
N TYR A 238 13.05 -37.57 5.51
CA TYR A 238 14.10 -36.74 6.12
C TYR A 238 13.70 -35.26 6.25
N PHE A 239 13.12 -34.64 5.20
CA PHE A 239 12.68 -33.24 5.28
C PHE A 239 11.30 -33.09 5.92
N ASN A 240 10.46 -34.12 5.89
CA ASN A 240 9.14 -34.12 6.49
C ASN A 240 9.26 -34.08 8.01
N ASP A 241 10.04 -35.00 8.57
CA ASP A 241 10.17 -35.19 10.01
C ASP A 241 11.06 -34.10 10.63
N LEU A 242 12.13 -33.68 9.93
CA LEU A 242 12.91 -32.49 10.33
C LEU A 242 12.04 -31.25 10.53
N LEU A 243 11.07 -31.00 9.65
CA LEU A 243 10.18 -29.84 9.79
C LEU A 243 9.10 -30.05 10.86
N LYS A 244 8.61 -31.27 11.06
CA LYS A 244 7.70 -31.59 12.18
C LYS A 244 8.36 -31.42 13.54
N ASP A 245 9.65 -31.75 13.66
CA ASP A 245 10.39 -31.65 14.92
C ASP A 245 10.85 -30.22 15.21
N GLU A 246 11.28 -29.46 14.20
CA GLU A 246 11.86 -28.13 14.40
C GLU A 246 10.82 -26.98 14.40
N LEU A 247 9.71 -27.07 13.65
CA LEU A 247 8.69 -26.00 13.65
C LEU A 247 8.04 -25.76 15.03
N PRO A 248 7.67 -26.79 15.82
CA PRO A 248 7.14 -26.58 17.18
C PRO A 248 8.13 -25.91 18.14
N LYS A 249 9.44 -26.16 17.96
CA LYS A 249 10.51 -25.50 18.72
C LYS A 249 10.59 -24.02 18.34
N LEU A 250 10.55 -23.70 17.03
CA LEU A 250 10.48 -22.33 16.52
C LEU A 250 9.31 -21.56 17.15
N PHE A 251 8.09 -22.12 17.14
CA PHE A 251 6.89 -21.49 17.71
C PHE A 251 6.92 -21.32 19.24
N THR A 252 7.92 -21.87 19.93
CA THR A 252 8.10 -21.63 21.37
C THR A 252 9.13 -20.53 21.61
N LEU A 253 10.28 -20.60 20.92
CA LEU A 253 11.32 -19.58 20.95
C LEU A 253 10.81 -18.22 20.44
N GLU A 254 9.92 -18.22 19.44
CA GLU A 254 9.35 -17.00 18.86
C GLU A 254 8.42 -16.27 19.85
N ARG A 255 7.55 -16.98 20.59
CA ARG A 255 6.71 -16.38 21.63
C ARG A 255 7.55 -15.72 22.73
N GLU A 256 8.62 -16.38 23.16
CA GLU A 256 9.59 -15.85 24.13
C GLU A 256 10.35 -14.62 23.59
N PHE A 257 10.52 -14.52 22.28
CA PHE A 257 11.20 -13.41 21.60
C PHE A 257 10.30 -12.19 21.35
N ILE A 258 9.05 -12.38 20.92
CA ILE A 258 8.12 -11.28 20.61
C ILE A 258 7.64 -10.56 21.86
N GLN A 259 7.45 -11.26 22.99
CA GLN A 259 6.95 -10.65 24.23
C GLN A 259 7.80 -9.45 24.73
N PRO A 260 9.15 -9.57 24.92
CA PRO A 260 9.98 -8.43 25.33
C PRO A 260 10.12 -7.37 24.24
N LEU A 261 10.05 -7.74 22.95
CA LEU A 261 10.05 -6.79 21.83
C LEU A 261 8.86 -5.83 21.90
N PHE A 262 7.64 -6.38 22.00
CA PHE A 262 6.41 -5.58 22.07
C PHE A 262 6.39 -4.69 23.31
N GLN A 263 6.76 -5.23 24.48
CA GLN A 263 6.80 -4.45 25.72
C GLN A 263 7.81 -3.29 25.63
N SER A 264 8.99 -3.53 25.04
CA SER A 264 10.01 -2.49 24.83
C SER A 264 9.49 -1.42 23.86
N PHE A 265 8.88 -1.82 22.75
CA PHE A 265 8.35 -0.91 21.74
C PHE A 265 7.27 0.01 22.31
N TYR A 266 6.32 -0.54 23.08
CA TYR A 266 5.27 0.24 23.75
C TYR A 266 5.84 1.36 24.63
N TYR A 267 6.85 1.06 25.47
CA TYR A 267 7.46 2.08 26.32
C TYR A 267 8.26 3.13 25.53
N MET A 268 8.94 2.75 24.43
CA MET A 268 9.62 3.72 23.56
C MET A 268 8.63 4.65 22.85
N GLN A 269 7.51 4.12 22.34
CA GLN A 269 6.43 4.94 21.78
C GLN A 269 5.84 5.91 22.82
N LEU A 270 5.66 5.44 24.06
CA LEU A 270 5.16 6.25 25.16
C LEU A 270 6.12 7.39 25.54
N ASN A 271 7.43 7.13 25.59
CA ASN A 271 8.46 8.14 25.80
C ASN A 271 8.45 9.21 24.70
N ILE A 272 8.39 8.78 23.44
CA ILE A 272 8.31 9.68 22.27
C ILE A 272 7.07 10.56 22.37
N PHE A 273 5.90 9.97 22.66
CA PHE A 273 4.64 10.71 22.79
C PHE A 273 4.68 11.75 23.93
N TYR A 274 5.15 11.38 25.13
CA TYR A 274 5.27 12.34 26.24
C TYR A 274 6.28 13.44 25.95
N THR A 275 7.41 13.13 25.32
CA THR A 275 8.43 14.12 24.96
C THR A 275 7.90 15.10 23.92
N LEU A 276 7.21 14.61 22.88
CA LEU A 276 6.52 15.45 21.88
C LEU A 276 5.48 16.36 22.56
N HIS A 277 4.63 15.81 23.43
CA HIS A 277 3.58 16.55 24.10
C HIS A 277 4.14 17.62 25.05
N GLU A 278 5.09 17.27 25.92
CA GLU A 278 5.71 18.18 26.89
C GLU A 278 6.44 19.34 26.19
N ARG A 279 7.12 19.07 25.07
CA ARG A 279 7.83 20.09 24.29
C ARG A 279 6.88 20.98 23.51
N MET A 280 5.87 20.41 22.83
CA MET A 280 4.92 21.19 22.05
C MET A 280 3.99 22.03 22.93
N GLN A 281 3.59 21.54 24.11
CA GLN A 281 2.80 22.31 25.08
C GLN A 281 3.60 23.48 25.71
N ARG A 282 4.94 23.43 25.67
CA ARG A 282 5.84 24.52 26.08
C ARG A 282 6.27 25.42 24.91
N CYS A 283 5.70 25.23 23.72
CA CYS A 283 5.94 26.09 22.56
C CYS A 283 5.19 27.43 22.75
N ASP A 284 5.74 28.30 23.59
CA ASP A 284 5.23 29.64 23.88
C ASP A 284 6.02 30.66 23.04
N ILE A 285 5.62 30.78 21.77
CA ILE A 285 6.15 31.79 20.83
C ILE A 285 5.17 32.96 20.88
N GLY A 286 5.59 34.08 21.49
CA GLY A 286 4.71 35.22 21.79
C GLY A 286 4.06 35.93 20.59
N TYR A 287 4.39 35.52 19.37
CA TYR A 287 3.73 35.92 18.12
C TYR A 287 2.40 35.17 17.87
N PHE A 288 2.21 33.98 18.45
CA PHE A 288 0.99 33.17 18.30
C PHE A 288 0.12 33.26 19.55
N ASP A 289 -1.07 33.84 19.44
CA ASP A 289 -2.07 33.78 20.50
C ASP A 289 -2.77 32.41 20.49
N LEU A 290 -2.32 31.51 21.38
CA LEU A 290 -2.88 30.16 21.55
C LEU A 290 -4.20 30.13 22.34
N THR A 291 -4.76 31.28 22.72
CA THR A 291 -5.99 31.38 23.54
C THR A 291 -7.25 31.68 22.75
N ARG A 292 -7.13 32.12 21.48
CA ARG A 292 -8.24 32.50 20.60
C ARG A 292 -8.57 31.42 19.59
N GLU A 293 -9.81 31.39 19.11
CA GLU A 293 -10.20 30.46 18.04
C GLU A 293 -9.54 30.84 16.71
N ILE A 294 -8.97 29.84 16.02
CA ILE A 294 -8.11 30.03 14.84
C ILE A 294 -8.87 30.74 13.71
N GLU A 295 -10.14 30.40 13.49
CA GLU A 295 -10.97 30.98 12.43
C GLU A 295 -11.31 32.45 12.72
N GLU A 296 -11.67 32.79 13.96
CA GLU A 296 -11.94 34.16 14.39
C GLU A 296 -10.70 35.05 14.25
N ALA A 297 -9.55 34.59 14.79
CA ALA A 297 -8.28 35.29 14.71
C ALA A 297 -7.80 35.48 13.25
N PHE A 298 -8.03 34.49 12.38
CA PHE A 298 -7.76 34.61 10.94
C PHE A 298 -8.65 35.66 10.27
N HIS A 299 -9.96 35.66 10.55
CA HIS A 299 -10.89 36.61 9.95
C HIS A 299 -10.60 38.06 10.38
N GLU A 300 -10.26 38.29 11.66
CA GLU A 300 -9.81 39.59 12.15
C GLU A 300 -8.50 40.03 11.50
N SER A 301 -7.48 39.14 11.47
CA SER A 301 -6.17 39.44 10.86
C SER A 301 -6.23 39.68 9.35
N ARG A 302 -7.23 39.10 8.67
CA ARG A 302 -7.46 39.27 7.23
C ARG A 302 -8.16 40.60 6.91
N GLY A 303 -9.06 41.06 7.78
CA GLY A 303 -9.86 42.28 7.57
C GLY A 303 -10.41 42.41 6.15
N ASP A 304 -10.32 43.63 5.61
CA ASP A 304 -10.83 43.99 4.27
C ASP A 304 -9.91 43.54 3.11
N ILE A 305 -8.79 42.84 3.38
CA ILE A 305 -7.81 42.46 2.34
C ILE A 305 -8.48 41.63 1.24
N GLN A 306 -9.46 40.79 1.59
CA GLN A 306 -10.24 40.03 0.60
C GLN A 306 -11.03 40.96 -0.33
N GLU A 307 -11.78 41.93 0.22
CA GLU A 307 -12.58 42.87 -0.58
C GLU A 307 -11.70 43.77 -1.45
N GLN A 308 -10.54 44.19 -0.93
CA GLN A 308 -9.55 44.96 -1.68
C GLN A 308 -8.97 44.14 -2.84
N ALA A 309 -8.62 42.87 -2.61
CA ALA A 309 -8.10 41.97 -3.64
C ALA A 309 -9.14 41.64 -4.74
N GLU A 310 -10.41 41.45 -4.37
CA GLU A 310 -11.53 41.30 -5.32
C GLU A 310 -11.90 42.62 -6.02
N GLY A 311 -11.60 43.74 -5.36
CA GLY A 311 -11.68 45.10 -5.89
C GLY A 311 -10.74 45.37 -7.06
N LEU A 312 -9.58 44.69 -7.11
CA LEU A 312 -8.57 44.88 -8.14
C LEU A 312 -9.14 44.64 -9.55
N SER A 313 -8.98 45.62 -10.43
CA SER A 313 -9.50 45.57 -11.81
C SER A 313 -8.96 44.39 -12.62
N ILE A 314 -7.75 43.91 -12.31
CA ILE A 314 -7.14 42.72 -12.92
C ILE A 314 -7.94 41.44 -12.61
N CYS A 315 -8.51 41.31 -11.42
CA CYS A 315 -9.37 40.18 -11.02
C CYS A 315 -10.71 40.18 -11.76
N ARG A 316 -11.11 41.33 -12.31
CA ARG A 316 -12.36 41.50 -13.08
C ARG A 316 -12.21 41.17 -14.57
N PHE A 317 -10.99 41.00 -15.09
CA PHE A 317 -10.73 40.56 -16.47
C PHE A 317 -11.03 39.06 -16.66
N LYS A 318 -12.32 38.71 -16.67
CA LYS A 318 -12.79 37.46 -17.25
C LYS A 318 -12.60 37.57 -18.77
N THR A 319 -11.58 36.90 -19.32
CA THR A 319 -11.41 36.72 -20.78
C THR A 319 -12.57 35.89 -21.33
N THR A 320 -13.69 36.56 -21.57
CA THR A 320 -14.85 35.99 -22.24
C THR A 320 -14.47 35.77 -23.70
N GLY A 321 -14.33 34.51 -24.11
CA GLY A 321 -14.08 34.15 -25.50
C GLY A 321 -15.34 34.40 -26.34
N ARG A 322 -15.64 35.67 -26.66
CA ARG A 322 -16.67 36.00 -27.65
C ARG A 322 -16.12 35.78 -29.05
N PRO A 323 -16.69 34.86 -29.87
CA PRO A 323 -16.33 34.76 -31.28
C PRO A 323 -16.67 36.06 -32.00
N ARG A 324 -15.79 36.54 -32.89
CA ARG A 324 -16.15 37.64 -33.81
C ARG A 324 -17.33 37.18 -34.69
N PRO A 325 -18.42 37.97 -34.80
CA PRO A 325 -19.50 37.62 -35.71
C PRO A 325 -19.02 37.67 -37.16
N LEU A 326 -19.34 36.62 -37.91
CA LEU A 326 -18.94 36.45 -39.30
C LEU A 326 -19.80 37.34 -40.23
N ARG A 327 -19.37 38.59 -40.47
CA ARG A 327 -19.98 39.42 -41.52
C ARG A 327 -19.45 39.02 -42.91
N TYR A 328 -20.15 38.08 -43.55
CA TYR A 328 -20.14 38.00 -45.01
C TYR A 328 -21.01 39.14 -45.58
N GLY A 329 -20.43 39.99 -46.41
CA GLY A 329 -21.09 41.15 -47.01
C GLY A 329 -20.13 41.93 -47.89
N ALA A 330 -20.17 41.62 -49.19
CA ALA A 330 -19.53 42.28 -50.35
C ALA A 330 -18.35 43.26 -50.12
N ARG A 331 -17.20 42.93 -50.72
CA ARG A 331 -16.14 43.91 -51.04
C ARG A 331 -16.65 44.93 -52.08
N PRO A 332 -16.22 46.20 -51.98
CA PRO A 332 -15.65 46.86 -53.16
C PRO A 332 -14.17 47.26 -53.00
N ALA A 333 -13.44 47.07 -54.10
CA ALA A 333 -12.20 47.68 -54.62
C ALA A 333 -11.31 48.64 -53.79
N LEU A 334 -9.98 48.42 -53.93
CA LEU A 334 -8.83 49.37 -54.06
C LEU A 334 -8.73 50.60 -53.09
N GLU A 335 -7.56 51.09 -52.66
CA GLU A 335 -6.19 51.03 -53.20
C GLU A 335 -5.13 51.33 -52.10
N GLY A 336 -3.95 50.70 -52.19
CA GLY A 336 -2.64 51.34 -51.88
C GLY A 336 -2.18 51.58 -50.43
N GLY A 337 -0.95 51.15 -50.09
CA GLY A 337 -0.20 51.73 -48.95
C GLY A 337 0.68 50.78 -48.09
N LYS A 338 1.82 50.32 -48.62
CA LYS A 338 3.14 49.98 -47.99
C LYS A 338 3.18 49.45 -46.51
N GLN A 339 3.79 48.29 -46.21
CA GLN A 339 5.25 48.05 -45.99
C GLN A 339 5.88 48.99 -44.94
N GLN A 340 6.75 48.58 -43.99
CA GLN A 340 7.63 47.40 -43.78
C GLN A 340 7.67 47.03 -42.27
N GLY A 341 8.18 45.89 -41.76
CA GLY A 341 9.54 45.32 -41.89
C GLY A 341 10.51 46.12 -41.01
N LEU A 342 11.38 45.59 -40.13
CA LEU A 342 12.16 44.35 -40.00
C LEU A 342 12.58 44.24 -38.49
N LEU A 343 13.12 43.19 -37.86
CA LEU A 343 14.13 42.13 -38.16
C LEU A 343 13.75 40.84 -37.37
N THR A 344 13.67 39.62 -37.93
CA THR A 344 14.76 38.61 -38.16
C THR A 344 15.68 38.31 -36.97
N ALA A 345 16.05 37.07 -36.60
CA ALA A 345 15.58 35.71 -36.91
C ALA A 345 16.21 34.71 -35.89
N GLY A 346 15.72 33.46 -35.80
CA GLY A 346 16.28 32.38 -34.95
C GLY A 346 17.56 31.73 -35.50
N PRO A 347 17.98 30.51 -35.06
CA PRO A 347 17.17 29.36 -34.61
C PRO A 347 17.44 28.93 -33.14
N GLY A 348 16.65 28.14 -32.41
CA GLY A 348 15.86 26.93 -32.70
C GLY A 348 16.43 25.77 -31.85
N ALA A 349 15.75 24.72 -31.39
CA ALA A 349 14.35 24.26 -31.32
C ALA A 349 14.30 23.23 -30.13
N THR A 350 13.20 22.78 -29.52
CA THR A 350 11.97 22.15 -30.05
C THR A 350 10.91 22.01 -28.93
N ASN A 351 9.61 22.07 -29.31
CA ASN A 351 8.43 21.31 -28.85
C ASN A 351 8.20 20.93 -27.35
N SER A 352 6.95 20.90 -26.81
CA SER A 352 5.64 21.01 -27.48
C SER A 352 4.45 21.31 -26.54
N LYS A 353 3.56 22.20 -27.03
CA LYS A 353 2.08 22.16 -26.96
C LYS A 353 1.36 22.35 -25.61
N ALA A 354 0.82 23.56 -25.45
CA ALA A 354 -0.42 23.83 -24.73
C ALA A 354 -1.63 23.87 -25.69
N SER A 355 -2.85 23.68 -25.18
CA SER A 355 -4.05 24.34 -25.70
C SER A 355 -5.18 24.38 -24.65
N ASN A 356 -5.63 25.59 -24.33
CA ASN A 356 -6.77 25.87 -23.44
C ASN A 356 -8.11 25.46 -24.06
N TYR A 357 -9.12 25.33 -23.20
CA TYR A 357 -10.50 25.74 -23.51
C TYR A 357 -10.95 26.80 -22.50
N SER A 358 -11.84 27.71 -22.91
CA SER A 358 -12.37 28.78 -22.04
C SER A 358 -13.88 28.96 -22.26
N ARG A 359 -14.63 28.98 -21.15
CA ARG A 359 -15.79 29.83 -20.77
C ARG A 359 -16.79 30.31 -21.88
N HIS A 360 -18.12 30.41 -21.65
CA HIS A 360 -18.79 31.01 -20.48
C HIS A 360 -20.35 30.91 -20.50
N SER A 361 -20.99 31.03 -19.32
CA SER A 361 -22.23 31.82 -19.00
C SER A 361 -23.59 31.43 -19.60
N MET A 362 -24.77 31.75 -19.03
CA MET A 362 -25.38 31.75 -17.67
C MET A 362 -26.64 32.62 -17.76
N ASP A 363 -27.79 32.13 -17.29
CA ASP A 363 -28.93 32.98 -16.91
C ASP A 363 -29.85 32.28 -15.86
N SER A 364 -30.92 32.95 -15.40
CA SER A 364 -31.14 33.08 -13.95
C SER A 364 -32.61 32.98 -13.43
N SER A 365 -32.98 31.97 -12.63
CA SER A 365 -34.03 32.08 -11.58
C SER A 365 -34.11 30.90 -10.56
N GLU A 366 -33.91 31.27 -9.29
CA GLU A 366 -34.36 30.73 -7.98
C GLU A 366 -34.47 29.21 -7.60
N GLN A 367 -33.90 28.95 -6.40
CA GLN A 367 -34.25 27.96 -5.35
C GLN A 367 -33.67 26.52 -5.36
N ASN A 368 -32.99 26.22 -4.23
CA ASN A 368 -32.57 24.93 -3.65
C ASN A 368 -31.26 24.23 -4.12
N PRO A 369 -30.60 23.44 -3.22
CA PRO A 369 -29.16 23.11 -3.32
C PRO A 369 -28.82 21.95 -4.28
N PRO A 370 -27.54 21.82 -4.71
CA PRO A 370 -27.16 21.02 -5.87
C PRO A 370 -26.90 19.52 -5.58
N PRO A 371 -27.22 18.61 -6.52
CA PRO A 371 -26.82 17.20 -6.50
C PRO A 371 -25.43 16.95 -7.17
N PRO A 372 -24.76 15.82 -6.87
CA PRO A 372 -23.44 15.48 -7.42
C PRO A 372 -23.47 14.90 -8.85
N TYR A 373 -22.30 14.93 -9.49
CA TYR A 373 -22.06 14.62 -10.91
C TYR A 373 -22.16 13.13 -11.30
N SER A 374 -22.56 12.86 -12.55
CA SER A 374 -22.23 11.62 -13.30
C SER A 374 -22.32 11.85 -14.81
N PRO A 375 -21.30 11.49 -15.62
CA PRO A 375 -21.36 11.62 -17.09
C PRO A 375 -21.76 10.31 -17.79
N GLY A 376 -22.84 10.35 -18.57
CA GLY A 376 -23.22 9.31 -19.52
C GLY A 376 -22.80 9.67 -20.96
N ASN A 377 -22.36 8.68 -21.74
CA ASN A 377 -21.78 8.87 -23.09
C ASN A 377 -22.54 8.04 -24.15
N LYS A 378 -22.78 8.60 -25.37
CA LYS A 378 -23.25 7.97 -26.64
C LYS A 378 -23.72 9.05 -27.64
N PRO A 379 -23.92 8.77 -28.95
CA PRO A 379 -23.32 7.74 -29.81
C PRO A 379 -22.91 8.26 -31.23
N SER A 380 -22.49 7.31 -32.11
CA SER A 380 -22.70 7.25 -33.59
C SER A 380 -21.47 7.26 -34.50
N SER A 381 -21.62 6.53 -35.62
CA SER A 381 -20.60 6.09 -36.60
C SER A 381 -21.04 6.45 -38.04
N PRO A 382 -20.13 6.53 -39.03
CA PRO A 382 -19.77 5.38 -39.89
C PRO A 382 -18.23 5.29 -40.20
N GLY A 383 -17.67 4.34 -40.97
CA GLY A 383 -18.22 3.12 -41.61
C GLY A 383 -17.72 2.93 -43.06
N LEU A 384 -17.00 1.83 -43.37
CA LEU A 384 -16.50 1.46 -44.71
C LEU A 384 -16.27 -0.09 -44.84
N SER A 385 -16.12 -0.59 -46.07
CA SER A 385 -16.53 -1.95 -46.49
C SER A 385 -15.39 -2.91 -46.86
N ALA A 386 -15.60 -4.24 -46.80
CA ALA A 386 -15.48 -5.20 -47.95
C ALA A 386 -15.22 -6.71 -47.60
N ILE A 387 -16.07 -7.58 -48.16
CA ILE A 387 -15.81 -8.95 -48.73
C ILE A 387 -15.34 -10.12 -47.82
N ALA A 388 -16.22 -11.14 -47.64
CA ALA A 388 -16.03 -12.58 -47.97
C ALA A 388 -17.27 -13.42 -47.56
N ALA A 389 -17.47 -14.64 -48.09
CA ALA A 389 -18.81 -15.23 -48.24
C ALA A 389 -19.11 -16.62 -47.60
N ALA A 390 -20.42 -16.83 -47.34
CA ALA A 390 -21.21 -18.08 -47.43
C ALA A 390 -21.03 -19.27 -46.45
N LYS A 391 -22.09 -19.57 -45.65
CA LYS A 391 -23.06 -20.71 -45.83
C LYS A 391 -24.09 -20.79 -44.68
N ALA A 392 -25.21 -21.51 -44.89
CA ALA A 392 -26.48 -21.33 -44.17
C ALA A 392 -26.84 -22.38 -43.08
N LYS A 393 -27.87 -22.09 -42.26
CA LYS A 393 -28.66 -23.03 -41.41
C LYS A 393 -30.16 -22.61 -41.32
N PRO A 394 -31.12 -23.55 -41.12
CA PRO A 394 -32.58 -23.29 -41.06
C PRO A 394 -33.16 -23.33 -39.60
N PRO A 395 -34.49 -23.47 -39.37
CA PRO A 395 -35.49 -22.41 -39.14
C PRO A 395 -35.99 -22.32 -37.64
N PRO A 396 -36.89 -21.38 -37.26
CA PRO A 396 -37.14 -21.06 -35.84
C PRO A 396 -38.33 -21.81 -35.18
N PRO A 397 -38.30 -22.02 -33.84
CA PRO A 397 -39.46 -22.46 -33.05
C PRO A 397 -40.35 -21.29 -32.55
N LYS A 398 -41.62 -21.61 -32.27
CA LYS A 398 -42.75 -20.67 -32.07
C LYS A 398 -42.83 -20.07 -30.64
N PRO A 399 -43.51 -18.92 -30.44
CA PRO A 399 -43.65 -18.27 -29.13
C PRO A 399 -44.63 -19.01 -28.20
N LYS A 400 -44.44 -18.81 -26.88
CA LYS A 400 -45.37 -19.17 -25.81
C LYS A 400 -45.57 -17.97 -24.86
N PRO A 401 -46.69 -17.91 -24.11
CA PRO A 401 -47.41 -16.66 -23.93
C PRO A 401 -46.86 -15.74 -22.83
N SER A 402 -47.12 -14.45 -23.01
CA SER A 402 -46.89 -13.41 -22.01
C SER A 402 -47.65 -13.72 -20.72
N ARG A 403 -46.94 -13.73 -19.58
CA ARG A 403 -47.53 -13.79 -18.25
C ARG A 403 -47.03 -12.61 -17.42
N LEU A 404 -47.84 -11.56 -17.43
CA LEU A 404 -48.05 -10.57 -16.36
C LEU A 404 -46.81 -9.90 -15.74
N LEU A 405 -46.69 -8.60 -16.08
CA LEU A 405 -46.21 -7.50 -15.24
C LEU A 405 -44.71 -7.48 -14.87
N GLY A 406 -44.06 -6.39 -15.22
CA GLY A 406 -42.64 -6.18 -14.96
C GLY A 406 -42.35 -5.85 -13.50
N ALA A 407 -41.36 -6.53 -12.94
CA ALA A 407 -40.58 -6.09 -11.78
C ALA A 407 -39.10 -6.04 -12.21
N PRO A 408 -38.29 -5.10 -11.69
CA PRO A 408 -36.84 -5.13 -11.93
C PRO A 408 -36.26 -6.43 -11.36
N THR A 409 -35.30 -7.02 -12.07
CA THR A 409 -34.51 -8.14 -11.55
C THR A 409 -33.60 -7.62 -10.44
N VAL A 410 -34.04 -7.73 -9.20
CA VAL A 410 -33.25 -7.38 -8.01
C VAL A 410 -32.06 -8.34 -7.94
N GLU A 411 -30.85 -7.80 -7.97
CA GLU A 411 -29.62 -8.57 -7.75
C GLU A 411 -29.55 -8.94 -6.26
N THR A 412 -29.27 -10.20 -5.93
CA THR A 412 -29.23 -10.67 -4.54
C THR A 412 -27.90 -11.32 -4.23
N ALA A 413 -27.49 -11.30 -2.97
CA ALA A 413 -26.30 -12.00 -2.50
C ALA A 413 -26.59 -12.75 -1.20
N THR A 414 -25.96 -13.92 -1.06
CA THR A 414 -26.03 -14.74 0.16
C THR A 414 -24.83 -14.45 1.05
N ALA A 415 -25.05 -14.17 2.33
CA ALA A 415 -24.00 -13.92 3.30
C ALA A 415 -23.14 -15.17 3.58
N LEU A 416 -21.82 -15.02 3.51
CA LEU A 416 -20.83 -16.07 3.79
C LEU A 416 -20.34 -16.05 5.25
N TYR A 417 -20.47 -14.91 5.93
CA TYR A 417 -20.06 -14.70 7.31
C TYR A 417 -21.07 -13.80 8.04
N ASP A 418 -21.06 -13.83 9.37
CA ASP A 418 -21.85 -12.90 10.19
C ASP A 418 -21.21 -11.51 10.19
N TYR A 419 -22.04 -10.45 10.10
CA TYR A 419 -21.59 -9.07 10.19
C TYR A 419 -22.51 -8.26 11.11
N SER A 420 -21.91 -7.52 12.03
CA SER A 420 -22.59 -6.61 12.96
C SER A 420 -22.21 -5.17 12.64
N ALA A 421 -23.20 -4.32 12.41
CA ALA A 421 -23.07 -2.89 12.20
C ALA A 421 -22.12 -2.23 13.22
N GLN A 422 -21.15 -1.46 12.72
CA GLN A 422 -20.16 -0.74 13.52
C GLN A 422 -20.40 0.77 13.50
N ALA A 423 -21.01 1.28 12.44
CA ALA A 423 -21.42 2.67 12.28
C ALA A 423 -22.93 2.83 12.05
N GLU A 424 -23.44 4.04 12.26
CA GLU A 424 -24.81 4.41 11.90
C GLU A 424 -24.95 4.44 10.37
N GLY A 425 -25.78 3.54 9.82
CA GLY A 425 -25.93 3.32 8.38
C GLY A 425 -25.43 1.94 7.90
N ASP A 426 -24.80 1.13 8.75
CA ASP A 426 -24.39 -0.23 8.41
C ASP A 426 -25.56 -1.24 8.46
N LEU A 427 -25.52 -2.27 7.61
CA LEU A 427 -26.48 -3.37 7.60
C LEU A 427 -25.93 -4.60 8.33
N SER A 428 -26.50 -4.97 9.48
CA SER A 428 -26.20 -6.23 10.17
C SER A 428 -26.91 -7.43 9.53
N PHE A 429 -26.22 -8.58 9.42
CA PHE A 429 -26.74 -9.83 8.88
C PHE A 429 -25.98 -11.05 9.42
N ARG A 430 -26.53 -12.25 9.20
CA ARG A 430 -25.92 -13.54 9.57
C ARG A 430 -25.60 -14.37 8.34
N THR A 431 -24.68 -15.31 8.51
CA THR A 431 -24.30 -16.31 7.51
C THR A 431 -25.54 -17.04 7.00
N GLY A 432 -25.75 -17.03 5.68
CA GLY A 432 -26.92 -17.60 5.01
C GLY A 432 -28.09 -16.64 4.78
N ASP A 433 -28.07 -15.42 5.31
CA ASP A 433 -29.07 -14.40 4.97
C ASP A 433 -28.94 -13.99 3.49
N VAL A 434 -30.08 -13.76 2.83
CA VAL A 434 -30.15 -13.28 1.44
C VAL A 434 -30.45 -11.78 1.44
N ILE A 435 -29.48 -10.99 0.98
CA ILE A 435 -29.50 -9.53 0.95
C ILE A 435 -29.85 -9.07 -0.48
N GLU A 436 -30.80 -8.15 -0.60
CA GLU A 436 -31.09 -7.44 -1.85
C GLU A 436 -30.03 -6.37 -2.08
N ILE A 437 -29.28 -6.43 -3.19
CA ILE A 437 -28.27 -5.43 -3.52
C ILE A 437 -28.97 -4.21 -4.13
N VAL A 438 -28.81 -3.06 -3.46
CA VAL A 438 -29.32 -1.76 -3.93
C VAL A 438 -28.24 -1.06 -4.77
N GLN A 439 -26.98 -1.11 -4.34
CA GLN A 439 -25.84 -0.52 -5.05
C GLN A 439 -24.55 -1.27 -4.74
N ARG A 440 -23.76 -1.59 -5.76
CA ARG A 440 -22.42 -2.20 -5.61
C ARG A 440 -21.41 -1.72 -6.64
N THR A 441 -20.13 -1.80 -6.31
CA THR A 441 -19.03 -1.69 -7.28
C THR A 441 -18.70 -3.07 -7.88
N LYS A 442 -17.89 -3.11 -8.95
CA LYS A 442 -17.30 -4.33 -9.50
C LYS A 442 -16.15 -4.93 -8.66
N ASN A 443 -15.82 -4.31 -7.53
CA ASN A 443 -14.74 -4.71 -6.64
C ASN A 443 -15.37 -5.25 -5.36
N ASP A 444 -15.11 -6.52 -5.08
CA ASP A 444 -15.70 -7.20 -3.92
C ASP A 444 -15.07 -6.73 -2.60
N ASN A 445 -13.96 -6.00 -2.62
CA ASN A 445 -13.35 -5.42 -1.41
C ASN A 445 -13.92 -4.03 -1.03
N GLU A 446 -14.91 -3.53 -1.76
CA GLU A 446 -15.58 -2.26 -1.45
C GLU A 446 -16.88 -2.50 -0.67
N TRP A 447 -17.39 -1.43 -0.05
CA TRP A 447 -18.66 -1.44 0.63
C TRP A 447 -19.81 -1.34 -0.39
N TRP A 448 -20.82 -2.18 -0.22
CA TRP A 448 -22.03 -2.23 -1.03
C TRP A 448 -23.23 -1.82 -0.17
N THR A 449 -24.25 -1.23 -0.79
CA THR A 449 -25.52 -0.91 -0.12
C THR A 449 -26.53 -1.99 -0.46
N GLY A 450 -27.24 -2.50 0.55
CA GLY A 450 -28.32 -3.45 0.33
C GLY A 450 -29.36 -3.44 1.42
N ARG A 451 -30.36 -4.28 1.23
CA ARG A 451 -31.57 -4.34 2.05
C ARG A 451 -31.81 -5.76 2.55
N LEU A 452 -32.05 -5.88 3.86
CA LEU A 452 -32.40 -7.13 4.52
C LEU A 452 -33.53 -6.87 5.52
N GLN A 453 -34.61 -7.64 5.44
CA GLN A 453 -35.77 -7.55 6.35
C GLN A 453 -36.34 -6.12 6.48
N GLY A 454 -36.30 -5.33 5.40
CA GLY A 454 -36.79 -3.95 5.36
C GLY A 454 -35.84 -2.89 5.94
N LYS A 455 -34.67 -3.27 6.47
CA LYS A 455 -33.59 -2.34 6.81
C LYS A 455 -32.64 -2.23 5.62
N GLU A 456 -32.18 -1.01 5.34
CA GLU A 456 -31.19 -0.72 4.31
C GLU A 456 -29.94 -0.12 4.95
N GLY A 457 -28.77 -0.51 4.46
CA GLY A 457 -27.49 -0.04 4.97
C GLY A 457 -26.31 -0.56 4.16
N GLN A 458 -25.11 -0.11 4.53
CA GLN A 458 -23.87 -0.51 3.88
C GLN A 458 -23.28 -1.78 4.52
N PHE A 459 -22.61 -2.60 3.73
CA PHE A 459 -21.89 -3.77 4.18
C PHE A 459 -20.67 -4.08 3.31
N PRO A 460 -19.65 -4.79 3.83
CA PRO A 460 -18.48 -5.17 3.04
C PRO A 460 -18.81 -6.26 2.01
N GLY A 461 -18.55 -6.00 0.72
CA GLY A 461 -18.89 -6.92 -0.38
C GLY A 461 -18.24 -8.31 -0.30
N ASN A 462 -17.07 -8.42 0.36
CA ASN A 462 -16.33 -9.67 0.52
C ASN A 462 -16.91 -10.60 1.61
N TYR A 463 -17.98 -10.17 2.29
CA TYR A 463 -18.74 -10.99 3.24
C TYR A 463 -19.93 -11.71 2.60
N VAL A 464 -20.20 -11.50 1.30
CA VAL A 464 -21.34 -12.08 0.58
C VAL A 464 -20.91 -12.72 -0.74
N GLN A 465 -21.76 -13.58 -1.28
CA GLN A 465 -21.64 -14.15 -2.62
C GLN A 465 -22.87 -13.77 -3.44
N VAL A 466 -22.69 -13.07 -4.56
CA VAL A 466 -23.78 -12.75 -5.50
C VAL A 466 -24.36 -14.05 -6.09
N ASN A 467 -25.69 -14.13 -6.13
CA ASN A 467 -26.48 -15.31 -6.52
C ASN A 467 -26.67 -15.44 -8.04
#